data_AF-A0A7J4D0S3-F1
#
_entry.id   AF-A0A7J4D0S3-F1
#
_cell.length_a   1.000
_cell.length_b   1.000
_cell.length_c   1.000
_cell.angle_alpha   90.00
_cell.angle_beta   90.00
_cell.angle_gamma   90.00
#
_symmetry.space_group_name_H-M   'P 1'
#
loop_
_entity.id
_entity.type
_entity.pdbx_description
1 polymer ?
#
loop_
_entity_poly.entity_id
_entity_poly.type
_entity_poly.pdbx_seq_one_letter_code
_entity_poly.pdbx_strand_id
1 'polypeptide(L)'
;EIQLFILMALIPTLLGHTMQNWALGYLPAYVVSISLLSEPVGSGVLGWLIFDELPSLGVFIGGIIVLLGVYVVTSAEKATS
;
A
#
# COMPACT_ATOMS: atom_id res chain seq x y z
N GLU A 1 -14.68 18.86 -13.84
CA GLU A 1 -13.34 18.33 -14.16
C GLU A 1 -12.27 18.85 -13.21
N ILE A 2 -12.01 20.16 -13.16
CA ILE A 2 -11.04 20.77 -12.21
C ILE A 2 -11.29 20.37 -10.75
N GLN A 3 -12.56 20.31 -10.33
CA GLN A 3 -12.94 19.89 -8.97
C GLN A 3 -12.47 18.45 -8.63
N LEU A 4 -12.56 17.51 -9.58
CA LEU A 4 -12.10 16.13 -9.36
C LEU A 4 -10.58 16.06 -9.25
N PHE A 5 -9.86 16.82 -10.09
CA PHE A 5 -8.40 16.91 -9.99
C PHE A 5 -7.95 17.51 -8.67
N ILE A 6 -8.62 18.56 -8.20
CA ILE A 6 -8.34 19.16 -6.89
C ILE A 6 -8.60 18.14 -5.77
N LEU A 7 -9.72 17.41 -5.81
CA LEU A 7 -10.03 16.39 -4.81
C LEU A 7 -8.98 15.27 -4.79
N MET A 8 -8.55 14.76 -5.95
CA MET A 8 -7.52 13.73 -6.02
C MET A 8 -6.16 14.23 -5.52
N ALA A 9 -5.78 15.45 -5.88
CA ALA A 9 -4.52 16.03 -5.42
C ALA A 9 -4.50 16.27 -3.90
N LEU A 10 -5.60 16.76 -3.33
CA LEU A 10 -5.68 17.10 -1.92
C LEU A 10 -5.96 15.90 -1.01
N ILE A 11 -6.77 14.94 -1.48
CA ILE A 11 -7.19 13.81 -0.65
C ILE A 11 -6.18 12.66 -0.82
N PRO A 12 -6.29 11.76 -1.81
CA PRO A 12 -5.43 10.57 -1.86
C PRO A 12 -3.95 10.90 -2.03
N THR A 13 -3.58 11.89 -2.86
CA THR A 13 -2.17 12.19 -3.12
C THR A 13 -1.49 12.83 -1.91
N LEU A 14 -2.02 13.95 -1.40
CA LEU A 14 -1.41 14.64 -0.27
C LEU A 14 -1.47 13.80 1.00
N LEU A 15 -2.59 13.13 1.29
CA LEU A 15 -2.67 12.24 2.46
C LEU A 15 -1.69 11.08 2.36
N GLY A 16 -1.61 10.43 1.19
CA GLY A 16 -0.69 9.31 0.97
C GLY A 16 0.76 9.69 1.24
N HIS A 17 1.26 10.75 0.61
CA HIS A 17 2.64 11.21 0.81
C HIS A 17 2.89 11.76 2.22
N THR A 18 1.90 12.40 2.84
CA THR A 18 2.03 12.88 4.22
C THR A 18 2.16 11.72 5.21
N MET A 19 1.34 10.67 5.06
CA MET A 19 1.43 9.46 5.88
C MET A 19 2.76 8.73 5.67
N GLN A 20 3.25 8.66 4.42
CA GLN A 20 4.58 8.09 4.12
C GLN A 20 5.70 8.87 4.82
N ASN A 21 5.68 10.21 4.72
CA ASN A 21 6.68 11.07 5.38
C ASN A 21 6.61 10.97 6.90
N TRP A 22 5.40 10.87 7.47
CA TRP A 22 5.21 10.64 8.90
C TRP A 22 5.80 9.30 9.31
N ALA A 23 5.54 8.23 8.56
CA ALA A 23 6.07 6.89 8.83
C ALA A 23 7.60 6.84 8.83
N LEU A 24 8.27 7.58 7.93
CA LEU A 24 9.73 7.69 7.89
C LEU A 24 10.34 8.31 9.17
N GLY A 25 9.56 9.04 9.95
CA GLY A 25 9.99 9.55 11.26
C GLY A 25 10.07 8.49 12.35
N TYR A 26 9.42 7.33 12.17
CA TYR A 26 9.31 6.27 13.18
C TYR A 26 9.83 4.91 12.70
N LEU A 27 9.93 4.71 11.39
CA LEU A 27 10.30 3.44 10.77
C LEU A 27 11.46 3.63 9.80
N PRO A 28 12.36 2.62 9.65
CA PRO A 28 13.39 2.67 8.63
C PRO A 28 12.81 2.80 7.22
N ALA A 29 13.51 3.53 6.34
CA ALA A 29 13.04 3.80 4.98
C ALA A 29 12.72 2.55 4.16
N TYR A 30 13.47 1.46 4.37
CA TYR A 30 13.21 0.19 3.69
C TYR A 30 11.90 -0.47 4.13
N VAL A 31 11.50 -0.32 5.40
CA VAL A 31 10.24 -0.85 5.94
C VAL A 31 9.06 -0.08 5.38
N VAL A 32 9.18 1.25 5.30
CA VAL A 32 8.16 2.10 4.66
C VAL A 32 8.03 1.75 3.18
N SER A 33 9.15 1.65 2.47
CA SER A 33 9.18 1.32 1.04
C SER A 33 8.55 -0.04 0.73
N ILE A 34 8.91 -1.09 1.48
CA ILE A 34 8.35 -2.41 1.21
C ILE A 34 6.85 -2.47 1.53
N SER A 35 6.39 -1.74 2.56
CA SER A 35 4.97 -1.67 2.92
C SER A 35 4.11 -1.08 1.81
N LEU A 36 4.65 -0.18 0.97
CA LEU A 36 3.95 0.38 -0.19
C LEU A 36 3.59 -0.66 -1.24
N LEU A 37 4.29 -1.79 -1.32
CA LEU A 37 3.87 -2.88 -2.20
C LEU A 37 2.48 -3.42 -1.82
N SER A 38 2.00 -3.16 -0.60
CA SER A 38 0.64 -3.53 -0.19
C SER A 38 -0.45 -2.67 -0.84
N GLU A 39 -0.12 -1.48 -1.39
CA GLU A 39 -1.08 -0.61 -2.08
C GLU A 39 -1.81 -1.30 -3.25
N PRO A 40 -1.13 -1.96 -4.21
CA PRO A 40 -1.81 -2.70 -5.29
C PRO A 40 -2.64 -3.88 -4.78
N VAL A 41 -2.28 -4.48 -3.65
CA VAL A 41 -3.08 -5.56 -3.03
C VAL A 41 -4.36 -4.98 -2.45
N GLY A 42 -4.25 -3.90 -1.68
CA GLY A 42 -5.39 -3.19 -1.11
C GLY A 42 -6.30 -2.60 -2.19
N SER A 43 -5.72 -2.02 -3.26
CA SER A 43 -6.50 -1.49 -4.38
C SER A 43 -7.21 -2.59 -5.17
N GLY A 44 -6.59 -3.77 -5.34
CA GLY A 44 -7.23 -4.93 -5.94
C GLY A 44 -8.42 -5.44 -5.12
N VAL A 45 -8.29 -5.48 -3.79
CA VAL A 45 -9.39 -5.85 -2.89
C VAL A 45 -10.52 -4.82 -2.92
N LEU A 46 -10.19 -3.53 -2.90
CA LEU A 46 -11.19 -2.46 -3.04
C LEU A 46 -11.85 -2.50 -4.42
N GLY A 47 -11.09 -2.80 -5.48
CA GLY A 47 -11.59 -2.98 -6.83
C GLY A 47 -12.64 -4.07 -6.91
N TRP A 48 -12.35 -5.22 -6.31
CA TRP A 48 -13.31 -6.31 -6.20
C TRP A 48 -14.56 -5.92 -5.40
N LEU A 49 -14.41 -5.23 -4.27
CA LEU A 49 -15.55 -4.87 -3.41
C LEU A 49 -16.46 -3.79 -4.01
N ILE A 50 -15.89 -2.80 -4.71
CA ILE A 50 -16.61 -1.63 -5.21
C ILE A 50 -17.13 -1.85 -6.64
N PHE A 51 -16.35 -2.54 -7.48
CA PHE A 51 -16.65 -2.70 -8.91
C PHE A 51 -17.01 -4.14 -9.30
N ASP A 52 -17.03 -5.08 -8.35
CA ASP A 52 -17.28 -6.52 -8.58
C ASP A 52 -16.30 -7.16 -9.58
N GLU A 53 -15.11 -6.55 -9.73
CA GLU A 53 -14.04 -7.04 -10.59
C GLU A 53 -13.27 -8.16 -9.90
N LEU A 54 -13.56 -9.42 -10.27
CA LEU A 54 -12.82 -10.56 -9.72
C LEU A 54 -11.34 -10.48 -10.12
N PRO A 55 -10.41 -10.45 -9.15
CA PRO A 55 -8.99 -10.48 -9.46
C PRO A 55 -8.63 -11.82 -10.12
N SER A 56 -7.78 -11.75 -11.15
CA SER A 56 -7.28 -12.96 -11.79
C SER A 56 -6.43 -13.79 -10.83
N LEU A 57 -6.26 -15.08 -11.12
CA LEU A 57 -5.39 -15.97 -10.33
C LEU A 57 -3.97 -15.40 -10.17
N GLY A 58 -3.44 -14.75 -11.21
CA GLY A 58 -2.12 -14.11 -11.14
C GLY A 58 -2.06 -12.95 -10.13
N VAL A 59 -3.11 -12.11 -10.08
CA VAL A 59 -3.23 -11.02 -9.10
C VAL A 59 -3.34 -11.59 -7.69
N PHE A 60 -4.11 -12.66 -7.50
CA PHE A 60 -4.27 -13.30 -6.20
C PHE A 60 -2.94 -13.90 -5.68
N ILE A 61 -2.24 -14.66 -6.51
CA ILE A 61 -0.93 -15.25 -6.16
C ILE A 61 0.10 -14.15 -5.90
N GLY A 62 0.16 -13.13 -6.77
CA GLY A 62 1.04 -11.99 -6.59
C GLY A 62 0.77 -11.24 -5.27
N GLY A 63 -0.51 -11.05 -4.93
CA GLY A 63 -0.91 -10.42 -3.68
C GLY A 63 -0.46 -11.20 -2.44
N ILE A 64 -0.58 -12.53 -2.45
CA ILE A 64 -0.07 -13.39 -1.37
C ILE A 64 1.44 -13.25 -1.23
N ILE A 65 2.18 -13.31 -2.36
CA ILE A 65 3.65 -13.19 -2.35
C ILE A 65 4.09 -11.84 -1.76
N VAL A 66 3.42 -10.75 -2.16
CA VAL A 66 3.69 -9.40 -1.66
C VAL A 66 3.44 -9.32 -0.16
N LEU A 67 2.28 -9.78 0.32
CA LEU A 67 1.94 -9.73 1.75
C LEU A 67 2.90 -10.55 2.60
N LEU A 68 3.33 -11.73 2.12
CA LEU A 68 4.34 -12.54 2.79
C LEU A 68 5.70 -11.81 2.86
N GLY A 69 6.12 -11.18 1.76
CA GLY A 69 7.37 -10.40 1.72
C GLY A 69 7.36 -9.24 2.72
N VAL A 70 6.27 -8.47 2.77
CA VAL A 70 6.09 -7.38 3.74
C VAL A 70 6.11 -7.89 5.17
N TYR A 71 5.41 -8.99 5.45
CA TYR A 71 5.38 -9.61 6.78
C TYR A 71 6.77 -10.05 7.25
N VAL A 72 7.53 -10.73 6.38
CA VAL A 72 8.89 -11.18 6.73
C VAL A 72 9.80 -10.00 7.06
N VAL A 73 9.82 -8.97 6.21
CA VAL A 73 10.71 -7.82 6.42
C VAL A 73 10.33 -7.00 7.65
N THR A 74 9.03 -6.76 7.86
CA THR A 74 8.55 -6.03 9.06
C THR A 74 8.78 -6.82 10.34
N SER A 75 8.66 -8.15 10.32
CA SER A 75 8.94 -9.00 11.49
C SER A 75 10.43 -9.09 11.82
N ALA A 76 11.29 -9.10 10.81
CA ALA A 76 12.74 -9.13 11.00
C ALA A 76 13.28 -7.83 11.63
N GLU A 77 12.69 -6.68 11.27
CA GLU A 77 13.05 -5.39 11.88
C GLU A 77 12.74 -5.39 13.38
N LYS A 78 11.54 -5.82 13.79
CA LYS A 78 11.16 -5.93 15.21
C LYS A 78 12.06 -6.84 16.04
N ALA A 79 12.67 -7.84 15.41
CA ALA A 79 13.59 -8.76 16.09
C ALA A 79 15.00 -8.17 16.26
N THR A 80 15.32 -7.10 15.53
CA THR A 80 16.65 -6.47 15.50
C THR A 80 16.71 -5.18 16.34
N SER A 81 15.56 -4.49 16.50
CA SER A 81 15.39 -3.29 17.36
C SER A 81 15.20 -3.62 18.84
#